data_AF-A0A958F4A0-F1
#
_entry.id   AF-A0A958F4A0-F1
#
_cell.length_a   1.000
_cell.length_b   1.000
_cell.length_c   1.000
_cell.angle_alpha   90.00
_cell.angle_beta   90.00
_cell.angle_gamma   90.00
#
_symmetry.space_group_name_H-M   'P 1'
#
loop_
_entity.id
_entity.type
_entity.pdbx_description
1 polymer ?
#
loop_
_entity_poly.entity_id
_entity_poly.type
_entity_poly.pdbx_seq_one_letter_code
_entity_poly.pdbx_strand_id
1 'polypeptide(L)'
;MKQSPEKNTPQLLFDKGTLLLRHLDAAMAENLPEVRWDGRVRSFRAPAFRYREIVLALRNNKLDYRDDARNFAPVALPLREKIVPRPHQTEAFAAWVNAGSNGVVTLPTGA
;
A
#
# COMPACT_ATOMS: atom_id res chain seq x y z
N MET A 1 15.24 12.11 -34.83
CA MET A 1 14.35 12.17 -33.66
C MET A 1 14.37 10.82 -32.96
N LYS A 2 15.20 10.65 -31.93
CA LYS A 2 15.23 9.44 -31.10
C LYS A 2 14.12 9.55 -30.04
N GLN A 3 13.23 8.56 -29.98
CA GLN A 3 12.15 8.51 -29.00
C GLN A 3 12.75 8.35 -27.60
N SER A 4 12.35 9.21 -26.66
CA SER A 4 12.83 9.20 -25.27
C SER A 4 12.39 7.93 -24.52
N PRO A 5 13.25 7.32 -23.69
CA PRO A 5 12.97 6.06 -22.99
C PRO A 5 12.06 6.17 -21.74
N GLU A 6 11.44 7.32 -21.47
CA GLU A 6 10.68 7.56 -20.23
C GLU A 6 9.24 6.96 -20.19
N LYS A 7 8.75 6.35 -21.28
CA LYS A 7 7.32 5.99 -21.42
C LYS A 7 6.88 4.63 -20.84
N ASN A 8 7.77 3.82 -20.27
CA ASN A 8 7.45 2.42 -19.93
C ASN A 8 7.58 2.04 -18.44
N THR A 9 7.93 2.97 -17.55
CA THR A 9 7.99 2.64 -16.11
C THR A 9 6.57 2.42 -15.55
N PRO A 10 6.28 1.28 -14.90
CA PRO A 10 5.01 1.06 -14.23
C PRO A 10 4.67 2.19 -13.26
N GLN A 11 3.41 2.61 -13.24
CA GLN A 11 2.93 3.69 -12.37
C GLN A 11 1.75 3.22 -11.54
N LEU A 12 1.81 3.48 -10.24
CA LEU A 12 0.73 3.25 -9.30
C LEU A 12 0.08 4.59 -8.96
N LEU A 13 -1.23 4.72 -9.19
CA LEU A 13 -1.99 5.96 -8.95
C LEU A 13 -3.23 5.68 -8.10
N PHE A 14 -3.63 6.65 -7.29
CA PHE A 14 -4.94 6.63 -6.64
C PHE A 14 -6.01 7.23 -7.56
N ASP A 15 -7.15 6.57 -7.69
CA ASP A 15 -8.31 7.03 -8.45
C ASP A 15 -9.60 6.67 -7.71
N LYS A 16 -10.24 7.65 -7.07
CA LYS A 16 -11.61 7.56 -6.49
C LYS A 16 -11.87 6.29 -5.65
N GLY A 17 -10.95 5.95 -4.74
CA GLY A 17 -11.09 4.77 -3.86
C GLY A 17 -10.52 3.48 -4.44
N THR A 18 -9.85 3.56 -5.60
CA THR A 18 -9.15 2.45 -6.23
C THR A 18 -7.72 2.86 -6.60
N LEU A 19 -6.93 1.88 -7.05
CA LEU A 19 -5.61 2.09 -7.61
C LEU A 19 -5.64 1.81 -9.09
N LEU A 20 -4.98 2.65 -9.88
CA LEU A 20 -4.66 2.39 -11.27
C LEU A 20 -3.19 1.98 -11.39
N LEU A 21 -2.95 0.89 -12.12
CA LEU A 21 -1.63 0.38 -12.43
C LEU A 21 -1.40 0.56 -13.93
N ARG A 22 -0.76 1.67 -14.31
CA ARG A 22 -0.45 2.00 -15.70
C ARG A 22 0.89 1.39 -16.08
N HIS A 23 1.03 1.02 -17.35
CA HIS A 23 2.26 0.44 -17.91
C HIS A 23 2.74 -0.83 -17.17
N LEU A 24 1.82 -1.51 -16.46
CA LEU A 24 2.08 -2.79 -15.83
C LEU A 24 1.83 -3.90 -16.85
N ASP A 25 2.76 -4.84 -16.96
CA ASP A 25 2.60 -6.03 -17.80
C ASP A 25 1.54 -7.00 -17.24
N ALA A 26 0.87 -7.74 -18.13
CA ALA A 26 -0.21 -8.64 -17.76
C ALA A 26 0.26 -9.80 -16.86
N ALA A 27 1.43 -10.38 -17.14
CA ALA A 27 1.96 -11.47 -16.31
C ALA A 27 2.33 -10.98 -14.90
N MET A 28 2.72 -9.70 -14.78
CA MET A 28 2.96 -9.07 -13.48
C MET A 28 1.65 -8.82 -12.74
N ALA A 29 0.61 -8.36 -13.44
CA ALA A 29 -0.70 -8.09 -12.87
C ALA A 29 -1.36 -9.35 -12.28
N GLU A 30 -1.16 -10.52 -12.90
CA GLU A 30 -1.66 -11.81 -12.39
C GLU A 30 -1.08 -12.19 -11.01
N ASN A 31 0.11 -11.70 -10.68
CA ASN A 31 0.77 -11.95 -9.40
C ASN A 31 0.40 -10.93 -8.31
N LEU A 32 -0.50 -9.98 -8.61
CA LEU A 32 -0.92 -8.93 -7.68
C LEU A 32 -2.34 -9.17 -7.17
N PRO A 33 -2.61 -8.83 -5.90
CA PRO A 33 -3.91 -9.12 -5.27
C PRO A 33 -5.02 -8.24 -5.84
N GLU A 34 -6.09 -8.88 -6.30
CA GLU A 34 -7.32 -8.23 -6.79
C GLU A 34 -7.10 -7.18 -7.88
N VAL A 35 -6.03 -7.32 -8.65
CA VAL A 35 -5.77 -6.50 -9.84
C VAL A 35 -6.54 -7.07 -11.03
N ARG A 36 -7.31 -6.21 -11.70
CA ARG A 36 -8.12 -6.59 -12.88
C ARG A 36 -8.01 -5.55 -13.98
N TRP A 37 -8.07 -5.98 -15.24
CA TRP A 37 -8.11 -5.05 -16.38
C TRP A 37 -9.42 -4.25 -16.40
N ASP A 38 -9.34 -2.92 -16.46
CA ASP A 38 -10.48 -2.02 -16.67
C ASP A 38 -10.44 -1.47 -18.11
N GLY A 39 -11.26 -2.05 -18.99
CA GLY A 39 -11.31 -1.68 -20.40
C GLY A 39 -11.76 -0.23 -20.66
N ARG A 40 -12.43 0.42 -19.72
CA ARG A 40 -12.93 1.81 -19.88
C ARG A 40 -11.78 2.83 -19.84
N VAL A 41 -10.75 2.55 -19.05
CA VAL A 41 -9.57 3.41 -18.87
C VAL A 41 -8.30 2.77 -19.44
N ARG A 42 -8.41 1.56 -19.99
CA ARG A 42 -7.30 0.78 -20.59
C ARG A 42 -6.11 0.63 -19.63
N SER A 43 -6.39 0.25 -18.39
CA SER A 43 -5.39 0.07 -17.34
C SER A 43 -5.87 -0.97 -16.33
N PHE A 44 -4.93 -1.56 -15.61
CA PHE A 44 -5.24 -2.43 -14.47
C PHE A 44 -5.74 -1.60 -13.29
N ARG A 45 -6.70 -2.14 -12.55
CA ARG A 45 -7.34 -1.50 -11.40
C ARG A 45 -7.46 -2.47 -10.23
N ALA A 46 -7.30 -1.98 -9.00
CA ALA A 46 -7.55 -2.72 -7.75
C ALA A 46 -8.21 -1.82 -6.70
N PRO A 47 -8.89 -2.37 -5.68
CA PRO A 47 -9.35 -1.58 -4.53
C PRO A 47 -8.20 -0.86 -3.80
N ALA A 48 -8.40 0.38 -3.34
CA ALA A 48 -7.30 1.16 -2.75
C ALA A 48 -6.72 0.58 -1.46
N PHE A 49 -7.53 -0.15 -0.67
CA PHE A 49 -7.05 -0.80 0.55
C PHE A 49 -5.99 -1.89 0.30
N ARG A 50 -5.88 -2.40 -0.95
CA ARG A 50 -4.83 -3.35 -1.37
C ARG A 50 -3.47 -2.70 -1.63
N TYR A 51 -3.35 -1.37 -1.50
CA TYR A 51 -2.12 -0.63 -1.74
C TYR A 51 -0.88 -1.25 -1.07
N ARG A 52 -0.96 -1.57 0.23
CA ARG A 52 0.17 -2.15 0.97
C ARG A 52 0.63 -3.46 0.34
N GLU A 53 -0.30 -4.37 0.04
CA GLU A 53 0.01 -5.69 -0.50
C GLU A 53 0.62 -5.58 -1.90
N ILE A 54 0.05 -4.73 -2.76
CA ILE A 54 0.57 -4.44 -4.10
C ILE A 54 2.00 -3.87 -4.02
N VAL A 55 2.22 -2.84 -3.19
CA VAL A 55 3.54 -2.22 -3.03
C VAL A 55 4.58 -3.19 -2.50
N LEU A 56 4.22 -4.03 -1.52
CA LEU A 56 5.12 -5.06 -0.99
C LEU A 56 5.43 -6.11 -2.06
N ALA A 57 4.44 -6.56 -2.83
CA ALA A 57 4.66 -7.50 -3.93
C ALA A 57 5.58 -6.92 -5.01
N LEU A 58 5.37 -5.68 -5.43
CA LEU A 58 6.25 -5.00 -6.40
C LEU A 58 7.69 -4.89 -5.88
N ARG A 59 7.87 -4.54 -4.60
CA ARG A 59 9.20 -4.45 -3.96
C ARG A 59 9.88 -5.81 -3.80
N ASN A 60 9.15 -6.83 -3.37
CA ASN A 60 9.67 -8.19 -3.21
C ASN A 60 10.15 -8.77 -4.54
N ASN A 61 9.46 -8.43 -5.63
CA ASN A 61 9.85 -8.79 -6.99
C ASN A 61 10.94 -7.86 -7.57
N LYS A 62 11.44 -6.89 -6.80
CA LYS A 62 12.47 -5.91 -7.22
C LYS A 62 12.11 -5.15 -8.50
N LEU A 63 10.83 -4.80 -8.63
CA LEU A 63 10.32 -4.10 -9.80
C LEU A 63 10.44 -2.60 -9.56
N ASP A 64 11.06 -1.91 -10.51
CA ASP A 64 11.06 -0.45 -10.53
C ASP A 64 9.68 0.06 -10.94
N TYR A 65 9.11 0.93 -10.12
CA TYR A 65 7.84 1.59 -10.41
C TYR A 65 7.80 2.98 -9.78
N ARG A 66 6.94 3.82 -10.33
CA ARG A 66 6.64 5.13 -9.77
C ARG A 66 5.38 5.05 -8.92
N ASP A 67 5.50 5.45 -7.66
CA ASP A 67 4.40 5.48 -6.70
C ASP A 67 3.80 6.89 -6.58
N ASP A 68 2.85 7.21 -7.47
CA ASP A 68 2.08 8.45 -7.41
C ASP A 68 0.81 8.31 -6.54
N ALA A 69 0.45 7.09 -6.12
CA ALA A 69 -0.64 6.84 -5.19
C ALA A 69 -0.29 7.34 -3.79
N ARG A 70 0.99 7.30 -3.42
CA ARG A 70 1.53 7.85 -2.17
C ARG A 70 1.70 9.38 -2.20
N ASN A 71 0.64 10.10 -2.58
CA ASN A 71 0.65 11.56 -2.65
C ASN A 71 0.29 12.21 -1.30
N PHE A 72 0.95 11.77 -0.22
CA PHE A 72 0.82 12.38 1.10
C PHE A 72 2.20 12.71 1.66
N ALA A 73 2.30 13.86 2.31
CA ALA A 73 3.54 14.28 2.97
C ALA A 73 3.64 13.60 4.34
N PRO A 74 4.83 13.07 4.73
CA PRO A 74 5.10 12.74 6.11
C PRO A 74 4.85 13.96 6.99
N VAL A 75 4.06 13.78 8.05
CA VAL A 75 3.79 14.81 9.04
C VAL A 75 4.40 14.38 10.37
N ALA A 76 5.18 15.26 10.98
CA ALA A 76 5.67 15.05 12.33
C ALA A 76 4.54 15.30 13.31
N LEU A 77 4.12 14.25 14.02
CA LEU A 77 3.09 14.30 15.05
C LEU A 77 3.70 13.86 16.39
N PRO A 78 4.52 14.70 17.04
CA PRO A 78 5.06 14.37 18.34
C PRO A 78 3.92 14.26 19.36
N LEU A 79 4.02 13.28 20.26
CA LEU A 79 3.09 13.21 21.38
C LEU A 79 3.34 14.40 22.30
N ARG A 80 2.27 15.10 22.69
CA ARG A 80 2.34 16.19 23.68
C ARG A 80 2.82 15.69 25.05
N GLU A 81 2.43 14.47 25.39
CA GLU A 81 2.77 13.80 26.63
C GLU A 81 3.15 12.35 26.36
N LYS A 82 4.03 11.79 27.20
CA LYS A 82 4.44 10.39 27.09
C LYS A 82 3.30 9.48 27.54
N ILE A 83 2.84 8.61 26.66
CA ILE A 83 1.88 7.55 26.99
C ILE A 83 2.68 6.33 27.49
N VAL A 84 2.43 5.90 28.72
CA VAL A 84 3.01 4.68 29.29
C VAL A 84 1.95 3.58 29.28
N PRO A 85 2.00 2.62 28.34
CA PRO A 85 1.01 1.55 28.27
C PRO A 85 1.12 0.61 29.48
N ARG A 86 -0.03 0.07 29.90
CA ARG A 86 -0.10 -1.03 30.87
C ARG A 86 0.54 -2.30 30.27
N PRO A 87 0.88 -3.32 31.09
CA PRO A 87 1.51 -4.55 30.59
C PRO A 87 0.74 -5.22 29.45
N HIS A 88 -0.58 -5.44 29.61
CA HIS A 88 -1.42 -6.06 28.57
C HIS A 88 -1.54 -5.21 27.30
N GLN A 89 -1.48 -3.87 27.41
CA GLN A 89 -1.50 -2.97 26.25
C GLN A 89 -0.17 -3.07 25.47
N THR A 90 0.95 -3.19 26.17
CA THR A 90 2.27 -3.41 25.57
C THR A 90 2.33 -4.74 24.82
N GLU A 91 1.84 -5.82 25.44
CA GLU A 91 1.77 -7.14 24.83
C GLU A 91 0.87 -7.15 23.59
N ALA A 92 -0.32 -6.53 23.69
CA ALA A 92 -1.25 -6.42 22.58
C ALA A 92 -0.65 -5.63 21.40
N PHE A 93 0.04 -4.52 21.68
CA PHE A 93 0.73 -3.74 20.66
C PHE A 93 1.85 -4.55 19.98
N ALA A 94 2.68 -5.23 20.77
CA ALA A 94 3.74 -6.09 20.25
C ALA A 94 3.19 -7.22 19.38
N ALA A 95 2.11 -7.87 19.82
CA ALA A 95 1.43 -8.92 19.04
C ALA A 95 0.91 -8.39 17.69
N TRP A 96 0.28 -7.21 17.69
CA TRP A 96 -0.23 -6.58 16.46
C TRP A 96 0.89 -6.15 15.50
N VAL A 97 1.99 -5.61 16.02
CA VAL A 97 3.18 -5.29 15.21
C VAL A 97 3.77 -6.56 14.59
N ASN A 98 3.95 -7.62 15.38
CA ASN A 98 4.47 -8.90 14.91
C ASN A 98 3.54 -9.59 13.89
N ALA A 99 2.23 -9.35 13.97
CA ALA A 99 1.26 -9.79 12.98
C ALA A 99 1.25 -8.94 11.68
N GLY A 100 2.24 -8.05 11.50
CA GLY A 100 2.38 -7.25 10.29
C GLY A 100 1.61 -5.93 10.29
N SER A 101 1.18 -5.46 11.46
CA SER A 101 0.46 -4.18 11.65
C SER A 101 -0.84 -4.09 10.83
N ASN A 102 -1.52 -5.22 10.64
CA ASN A 102 -2.81 -5.31 9.98
C ASN A 102 -3.64 -6.41 10.64
N GLY A 103 -4.66 -6.03 11.40
CA GLY A 103 -5.46 -6.95 12.22
C GLY A 103 -6.22 -6.23 13.33
N VAL A 104 -6.95 -7.01 14.12
CA VAL A 104 -7.80 -6.51 15.22
C VAL A 104 -7.23 -6.94 16.57
N VAL A 105 -7.24 -6.03 17.54
CA VAL A 105 -6.92 -6.30 18.94
C VAL A 105 -8.21 -6.17 19.76
N THR A 106 -8.51 -7.17 20.57
CA THR A 106 -9.70 -7.18 21.44
C THR A 106 -9.30 -7.01 22.90
N LEU A 107 -9.78 -5.96 23.55
CA LEU A 107 -9.58 -5.66 24.96
C LEU A 107 -10.92 -5.33 25.63
N PRO A 108 -11.09 -5.59 26.94
CA PRO A 108 -12.30 -5.16 27.65
C PRO A 108 -12.39 -3.62 27.70
N THR A 109 -13.60 -3.10 27.88
CA THR A 109 -13.81 -1.66 28.03
C THR A 109 -13.05 -1.12 29.24
N GLY A 110 -12.22 -0.08 29.05
CA GLY A 110 -11.41 0.54 30.12
C GLY A 110 -9.99 -0.06 30.30
N ALA A 111 -9.60 -0.99 29.43
CA ALA A 111 -8.30 -1.67 29.46
C ALA A 111 -7.12 -0.76 29.11
#